data_AF-A0A932XAI4-F1
#
_entry.id   AF-A0A932XAI4-F1
#
_cell.length_a   1.000
_cell.length_b   1.000
_cell.length_c   1.000
_cell.angle_alpha   90.00
_cell.angle_beta   90.00
_cell.angle_gamma   90.00
#
_symmetry.space_group_name_H-M   'P 1'
#
loop_
_entity.id
_entity.type
_entity.pdbx_description
1 polymer ?
#
loop_
_entity_poly.entity_id
_entity_poly.type
_entity_poly.pdbx_seq_one_letter_code
_entity_poly.pdbx_strand_id
1 'polypeptide(L)'
;MPRTKATKTAKVKKSSPKPVKKTKKTKAAPEPAAPATIPSAEKQEVIVQFQVKAGDTGSPEVQVALLTKRIEKLVGHLKTNPSDNHSRRGLLGIVSKRRRLLNYLEKKDNGRYKELAQKLGLGK
;
A
#
# COMPACT_ATOMS: atom_id res chain seq x y z
N MET A 1 -18.98 39.34 47.03
CA MET A 1 -19.47 38.05 47.58
C MET A 1 -20.98 38.03 47.41
N PRO A 2 -21.69 36.92 47.10
CA PRO A 2 -21.35 35.49 47.26
C PRO A 2 -21.54 34.62 45.99
N ARG A 3 -21.08 33.37 46.14
CA ARG A 3 -21.05 32.27 45.17
C ARG A 3 -22.39 31.53 45.11
N THR A 4 -22.73 30.96 43.95
CA THR A 4 -23.51 29.70 43.88
C THR A 4 -22.91 28.76 42.83
N LYS A 5 -22.63 27.53 43.26
CA LYS A 5 -22.25 26.37 42.43
C LYS A 5 -23.53 25.64 42.01
N ALA A 6 -23.56 25.08 40.80
CA ALA A 6 -24.29 23.84 40.53
C ALA A 6 -23.69 23.11 39.33
N THR A 7 -23.26 21.89 39.59
CA THR A 7 -22.77 20.86 38.67
C THR A 7 -23.90 20.23 37.85
N LYS A 8 -23.66 19.88 36.58
CA LYS A 8 -24.25 18.67 35.98
C LYS A 8 -23.37 18.10 34.86
N THR A 9 -23.26 16.78 34.93
CA THR A 9 -22.45 15.83 34.16
C THR A 9 -23.05 15.48 32.79
N ALA A 10 -22.16 14.90 31.96
CA ALA A 10 -22.43 13.99 30.83
C ALA A 10 -22.94 14.59 29.50
N LYS A 11 -22.17 14.40 28.41
CA LYS A 11 -22.20 13.16 27.62
C LYS A 11 -21.39 13.35 26.32
N VAL A 12 -20.33 12.57 26.19
CA VAL A 12 -19.58 12.35 24.94
C VAL A 12 -20.56 11.86 23.86
N LYS A 13 -20.69 12.61 22.76
CA LYS A 13 -21.38 12.15 21.54
C LYS A 13 -20.36 11.90 20.43
N LYS A 14 -20.09 10.62 20.27
CA LYS A 14 -19.72 9.86 19.06
C LYS A 14 -19.75 10.64 17.73
N SER A 15 -18.63 10.56 17.03
CA SER A 15 -18.47 10.17 15.61
C SER A 15 -19.43 10.74 14.58
N SER A 16 -18.89 11.55 13.66
CA SER A 16 -18.89 11.28 12.20
C SER A 16 -18.42 12.53 11.44
N PRO A 17 -17.34 12.49 10.64
CA PRO A 17 -17.24 13.37 9.50
C PRO A 17 -17.83 12.68 8.26
N LYS A 18 -18.98 13.23 7.85
CA LYS A 18 -19.59 13.43 6.52
C LYS A 18 -19.24 12.52 5.32
N PRO A 19 -20.23 12.24 4.46
CA PRO A 19 -20.14 11.30 3.36
C PRO A 19 -19.37 11.90 2.18
N VAL A 20 -18.43 11.14 1.61
CA VAL A 20 -17.79 11.50 0.34
C VAL A 20 -18.68 11.01 -0.79
N LYS A 21 -19.13 11.97 -1.61
CA LYS A 21 -20.05 11.82 -2.72
C LYS A 21 -19.50 10.91 -3.82
N LYS A 22 -20.40 10.10 -4.39
CA LYS A 22 -20.28 9.41 -5.70
C LYS A 22 -20.01 10.41 -6.84
N THR A 23 -19.65 9.82 -7.99
CA THR A 23 -19.44 10.37 -9.35
C THR A 23 -17.96 10.68 -9.63
N LYS A 24 -17.36 10.30 -10.76
CA LYS A 24 -17.90 10.11 -12.11
C LYS A 24 -17.00 9.15 -12.91
N LYS A 25 -17.64 8.30 -13.70
CA LYS A 25 -17.07 7.52 -14.80
C LYS A 25 -16.52 8.50 -15.85
N THR A 26 -15.24 8.42 -16.19
CA THR A 26 -14.69 9.01 -17.43
C THR A 26 -13.73 8.02 -18.08
N LYS A 27 -14.17 7.57 -19.25
CA LYS A 27 -13.46 6.82 -20.28
C LYS A 27 -12.56 7.80 -21.05
N ALA A 28 -11.27 7.52 -21.15
CA ALA A 28 -10.33 8.03 -22.15
C ALA A 28 -9.21 6.98 -22.24
N ALA A 29 -9.32 6.03 -23.17
CA ALA A 29 -8.71 6.04 -24.50
C ALA A 29 -7.16 5.93 -24.45
N PRO A 30 -6.57 5.02 -25.24
CA PRO A 30 -5.20 4.56 -25.06
C PRO A 30 -4.22 5.45 -25.82
N GLU A 31 -3.20 5.97 -25.14
CA GLU A 31 -2.05 6.61 -25.78
C GLU A 31 -0.73 5.99 -25.29
N PRO A 32 0.30 5.95 -26.16
CA PRO A 32 1.27 4.86 -26.20
C PRO A 32 2.50 5.12 -25.32
N ALA A 33 3.01 4.02 -24.75
CA ALA A 33 4.40 3.82 -24.29
C ALA A 33 5.07 4.97 -23.49
N ALA A 34 4.83 5.01 -22.17
CA ALA A 34 5.69 5.71 -21.21
C ALA A 34 5.84 4.89 -19.90
N PRO A 35 6.96 5.01 -19.19
CA PRO A 35 7.70 3.89 -18.59
C PRO A 35 7.06 3.37 -17.31
N ALA A 36 7.01 2.04 -17.17
CA ALA A 36 6.83 1.16 -15.99
C ALA A 36 6.76 1.79 -14.58
N THR A 37 5.90 2.77 -14.38
CA THR A 37 5.75 3.55 -13.15
C THR A 37 4.33 3.33 -12.66
N ILE A 38 4.19 2.85 -11.42
CA ILE A 38 2.87 2.75 -10.80
C ILE A 38 2.30 4.20 -10.75
N PRO A 39 1.08 4.45 -11.27
CA PRO A 39 0.50 5.77 -11.25
C PRO A 39 0.40 6.24 -9.79
N SER A 40 0.57 7.54 -9.58
CA SER A 40 0.66 8.12 -8.24
C SER A 40 -0.53 7.73 -7.34
N ALA A 41 -1.72 7.63 -7.94
CA ALA A 41 -2.94 7.21 -7.25
C ALA A 41 -2.85 5.78 -6.67
N GLU A 42 -2.47 4.79 -7.48
CA GLU A 42 -2.36 3.40 -7.02
C GLU A 42 -1.28 3.22 -5.94
N LYS A 43 -0.19 3.99 -6.02
CA LYS A 43 0.85 3.97 -4.98
C LYS A 43 0.29 4.44 -3.63
N GLN A 44 -0.47 5.53 -3.64
CA GLN A 44 -1.05 6.11 -2.42
C GLN A 44 -2.07 5.16 -1.78
N GLU A 45 -2.92 4.51 -2.58
CA GLU A 45 -3.87 3.51 -2.08
C GLU A 45 -3.18 2.35 -1.37
N VAL A 46 -2.09 1.83 -1.97
CA VAL A 46 -1.29 0.75 -1.37
C VAL A 46 -0.62 1.22 -0.07
N ILE A 47 -0.10 2.44 -0.03
CA ILE A 47 0.48 2.99 1.20
C ILE A 47 -0.59 3.07 2.30
N VAL A 48 -1.77 3.58 2.01
CA VAL A 48 -2.85 3.72 2.99
C VAL A 48 -3.33 2.37 3.53
N GLN A 49 -3.32 1.31 2.71
CA GLN A 49 -3.76 -0.03 3.12
C GLN A 49 -2.74 -0.77 3.99
N PHE A 50 -1.45 -0.52 3.81
CA PHE A 50 -0.37 -1.26 4.46
C PHE A 50 0.45 -0.41 5.45
N GLN A 51 0.08 0.85 5.68
CA GLN A 51 0.73 1.70 6.68
C GLN A 51 0.41 1.25 8.11
N VAL A 52 1.43 1.19 8.97
CA VAL A 52 1.28 0.94 10.41
C VAL A 52 0.89 2.22 11.15
N LYS A 53 1.39 3.36 10.66
CA LYS A 53 1.11 4.69 11.19
C LYS A 53 0.73 5.63 10.05
N ALA A 54 -0.08 6.63 10.34
CA ALA A 54 -0.44 7.65 9.35
C ALA A 54 0.83 8.37 8.85
N GLY A 55 1.10 8.28 7.54
CA GLY A 55 2.27 8.88 6.90
C GLY A 55 3.52 8.00 6.88
N ASP A 56 3.44 6.74 7.30
CA ASP A 56 4.56 5.83 7.22
C ASP A 56 4.74 5.29 5.79
N THR A 57 5.77 5.77 5.11
CA THR A 57 6.18 5.29 3.77
C THR A 57 7.42 4.40 3.82
N GLY A 58 8.06 4.30 4.98
CA GLY A 58 9.35 3.64 5.17
C GLY A 58 9.25 2.22 5.69
N SER A 59 8.11 1.85 6.29
CA SER A 59 7.92 0.53 6.86
C SER A 59 8.13 -0.59 5.83
N PRO A 60 8.73 -1.72 6.28
CA PRO A 60 8.94 -2.88 5.41
C PRO A 60 7.62 -3.40 4.85
N GLU A 61 6.50 -3.21 5.56
CA GLU A 61 5.18 -3.66 5.13
C GLU A 61 4.70 -2.91 3.88
N VAL A 62 4.75 -1.58 3.91
CA VAL A 62 4.44 -0.70 2.79
C VAL A 62 5.36 -0.98 1.60
N GLN A 63 6.66 -1.11 1.85
CA GLN A 63 7.63 -1.39 0.79
C GLN A 63 7.38 -2.73 0.10
N VAL A 64 7.07 -3.80 0.85
CA VAL A 64 6.77 -5.11 0.26
C VAL A 64 5.51 -5.05 -0.60
N ALA A 65 4.48 -4.32 -0.17
CA ALA A 65 3.26 -4.13 -0.95
C ALA A 65 3.53 -3.36 -2.26
N LEU A 66 4.32 -2.27 -2.21
CA LEU A 66 4.72 -1.50 -3.38
C LEU A 66 5.57 -2.31 -4.37
N LEU A 67 6.54 -3.09 -3.86
CA LEU A 67 7.36 -3.97 -4.69
C LEU A 67 6.53 -5.05 -5.36
N THR A 68 5.51 -5.58 -4.66
CA THR A 68 4.59 -6.59 -5.21
C THR A 68 3.79 -6.03 -6.38
N LYS A 69 3.21 -4.83 -6.24
CA LYS A 69 2.51 -4.16 -7.35
C LYS A 69 3.44 -3.86 -8.53
N ARG A 70 4.69 -3.50 -8.25
CA ARG A 70 5.70 -3.29 -9.30
C ARG A 70 6.03 -4.60 -10.05
N ILE A 71 6.14 -5.72 -9.33
CA ILE A 71 6.35 -7.05 -9.90
C ILE A 71 5.17 -7.43 -10.81
N GLU A 72 3.94 -7.27 -10.35
CA GLU A 72 2.72 -7.58 -11.14
C GLU A 72 2.72 -6.84 -12.49
N LYS A 73 3.04 -5.53 -12.48
CA LYS A 73 3.12 -4.72 -13.70
C LYS A 73 4.26 -5.13 -14.63
N LEU A 74 5.46 -5.35 -14.07
CA LEU A 74 6.63 -5.80 -14.84
C LEU A 74 6.40 -7.17 -15.47
N VAL A 75 5.78 -8.09 -14.75
CA VAL A 75 5.42 -9.42 -15.28
C VAL A 75 4.42 -9.28 -16.43
N GLY A 76 3.43 -8.39 -16.31
CA GLY A 76 2.52 -8.06 -17.42
C GLY A 76 3.26 -7.53 -18.66
N HIS A 77 4.19 -6.60 -18.47
CA HIS A 77 4.99 -6.03 -19.56
C HIS A 77 5.92 -7.06 -20.23
N LEU A 78 6.51 -7.97 -19.46
CA LEU A 78 7.40 -9.02 -19.98
C LEU A 78 6.65 -10.13 -20.72
N LYS A 79 5.35 -10.32 -20.46
CA LYS A 79 4.52 -11.24 -21.25
C LYS A 79 4.33 -10.75 -22.69
N THR A 80 4.18 -9.43 -22.88
CA THR A 80 4.08 -8.84 -24.23
C THR A 80 5.46 -8.61 -24.85
N ASN A 81 6.50 -8.37 -24.05
CA ASN A 81 7.87 -8.12 -24.50
C ASN A 81 8.85 -9.18 -23.96
N PRO A 82 8.84 -10.40 -24.50
CA PRO A 82 9.68 -11.48 -23.99
C PRO A 82 11.17 -11.22 -24.19
N SER A 83 11.57 -10.41 -25.19
CA SER A 83 12.99 -10.16 -25.49
C SER A 83 13.64 -9.08 -24.62
N ASP A 84 12.90 -8.45 -23.70
CA ASP A 84 13.46 -7.40 -22.83
C ASP A 84 14.23 -7.99 -21.63
N ASN A 85 15.51 -8.26 -21.87
CA ASN A 85 16.43 -8.80 -20.86
C ASN A 85 16.78 -7.80 -19.76
N HIS A 86 16.74 -6.49 -20.04
CA HIS A 86 17.03 -5.45 -19.04
C HIS A 86 15.91 -5.39 -18.00
N SER A 87 14.65 -5.41 -18.46
CA SER A 87 13.48 -5.46 -17.58
C SER A 87 13.41 -6.77 -16.78
N ARG A 88 13.79 -7.91 -17.37
CA ARG A 88 13.92 -9.20 -16.64
C ARG A 88 14.96 -9.11 -15.52
N ARG A 89 16.13 -8.52 -15.80
CA ARG A 89 17.17 -8.32 -14.78
C ARG A 89 16.69 -7.38 -13.67
N GLY A 90 15.99 -6.30 -14.03
CA GLY A 90 15.34 -5.39 -13.09
C GLY A 90 14.30 -6.09 -12.20
N LEU A 91 13.50 -6.98 -12.79
CA LEU A 91 12.52 -7.80 -12.07
C LEU A 91 13.17 -8.69 -11.00
N LEU A 92 14.23 -9.42 -11.36
CA LEU A 92 14.98 -10.25 -10.39
C LEU A 92 15.55 -9.43 -9.23
N GLY A 93 16.01 -8.21 -9.52
CA GLY A 93 16.44 -7.24 -8.49
C GLY A 93 15.30 -6.83 -7.54
N ILE A 94 14.10 -6.61 -8.07
CA ILE A 94 12.92 -6.24 -7.26
C ILE A 94 12.44 -7.42 -6.41
N VAL A 95 12.42 -8.63 -6.98
CA VAL A 95 12.04 -9.87 -6.26
C VAL A 95 13.02 -10.16 -5.12
N SER A 96 14.33 -10.01 -5.35
CA SER A 96 15.33 -10.22 -4.30
C SER A 96 15.23 -9.18 -3.18
N LYS A 97 15.00 -7.91 -3.48
CA LYS A 97 14.72 -6.86 -2.48
C LYS A 97 13.49 -7.21 -1.64
N ARG A 98 12.40 -7.63 -2.27
CA ARG A 98 11.17 -8.06 -1.57
C ARG A 98 11.45 -9.22 -0.62
N ARG A 99 12.19 -10.24 -1.08
CA ARG A 99 12.59 -11.40 -0.25
C ARG A 99 13.44 -10.98 0.95
N ARG A 100 14.38 -10.05 0.78
CA ARG A 100 15.19 -9.54 1.89
C ARG A 100 14.35 -8.84 2.95
N LEU A 101 13.36 -8.03 2.56
CA LEU A 101 12.44 -7.37 3.48
C LEU A 101 11.56 -8.36 4.25
N LEU A 102 11.06 -9.40 3.57
CA LEU A 102 10.30 -10.47 4.20
C LEU A 102 11.16 -11.24 5.22
N ASN A 103 12.38 -11.63 4.85
CA ASN A 103 13.31 -12.29 5.77
C ASN A 103 13.68 -11.39 6.97
N TYR A 104 13.76 -10.07 6.78
CA TYR A 104 13.99 -9.12 7.87
C TYR A 104 12.79 -9.10 8.83
N LEU A 105 11.57 -9.05 8.30
CA LEU A 105 10.34 -9.11 9.10
C LEU A 105 10.23 -10.43 9.87
N GLU A 106 10.52 -11.56 9.23
CA GLU A 106 10.50 -12.88 9.86
C GLU A 106 11.45 -12.98 11.06
N LYS A 107 12.66 -12.43 10.93
CA LYS A 107 13.66 -12.40 12.01
C LYS A 107 13.28 -11.48 13.16
N LYS A 108 12.57 -10.38 12.87
CA LYS A 108 12.24 -9.36 13.86
C LYS A 108 10.93 -9.66 14.57
N ASP A 109 9.88 -9.96 13.82
CA ASP A 109 8.51 -10.16 14.29
C ASP A 109 7.78 -11.16 13.38
N ASN A 110 7.76 -12.43 13.79
CA ASN A 110 7.10 -13.48 13.01
C ASN A 110 5.58 -13.25 12.85
N GLY A 111 4.93 -12.58 13.82
CA GLY A 111 3.52 -12.19 13.72
C GLY A 111 3.24 -11.26 12.54
N ARG A 112 4.03 -10.18 12.40
CA ARG A 112 3.91 -9.23 11.29
C ARG A 112 4.17 -9.89 9.94
N TYR A 113 5.16 -10.78 9.89
CA TYR A 113 5.45 -11.56 8.68
C TYR A 113 4.24 -12.40 8.24
N LYS A 114 3.61 -13.14 9.16
CA LYS A 114 2.44 -13.97 8.87
C LYS A 114 1.25 -13.14 8.40
N GLU A 115 0.95 -12.04 9.07
CA GLU A 115 -0.13 -11.13 8.67
C GLU A 115 0.10 -10.58 7.26
N LEU A 116 1.33 -10.17 6.97
CA LEU A 116 1.69 -9.61 5.68
C LEU A 116 1.69 -10.66 4.56
N ALA A 117 2.17 -11.88 4.85
CA ALA A 117 2.13 -13.01 3.93
C ALA A 117 0.69 -13.40 3.59
N GLN A 118 -0.22 -13.40 4.56
CA GLN A 118 -1.65 -13.63 4.34
C GLN A 118 -2.28 -12.53 3.49
N LYS A 119 -2.04 -11.25 3.82
CA LYS A 119 -2.57 -10.10 3.06
C LYS A 119 -2.14 -10.08 1.60
N LEU A 120 -0.91 -10.52 1.31
CA LEU A 120 -0.35 -10.53 -0.04
C LEU A 120 -0.54 -11.86 -0.76
N GLY A 121 -1.10 -12.88 -0.12
CA GLY A 121 -1.25 -14.23 -0.69
C GLY A 121 0.09 -14.87 -1.07
N LEU A 122 1.18 -14.52 -0.37
CA LEU A 122 2.54 -14.98 -0.69
C LEU A 122 2.91 -16.31 0.01
N GLY A 123 2.00 -16.88 0.80
CA GLY A 123 2.17 -18.18 1.44
C GLY A 123 1.71 -19.34 0.56
N LYS A 124 2.56 -20.36 0.42
CA LYS A 124 2.11 -21.76 0.30
C LYS A 124 2.00 -22.32 1.71
#